data_AF-A0A8I0H030-F1
#
_entry.id   AF-A0A8I0H030-F1
#
_cell.length_a   1.000
_cell.length_b   1.000
_cell.length_c   1.000
_cell.angle_alpha   90.00
_cell.angle_beta   90.00
_cell.angle_gamma   90.00
#
_symmetry.space_group_name_H-M   'P 1'
#
loop_
_entity.id
_entity.type
_entity.pdbx_description
1 polymer ?
#
loop_
_entity_poly.entity_id
_entity_poly.type
_entity_poly.pdbx_seq_one_letter_code
_entity_poly.pdbx_strand_id
1 'polypeptide(L)' 'MTYQITDGTYSVLVKIFDSTEKIEKLPFHEIKKGSTLLMIGRISYDEFAREDVMKPESIVVVKRQRKMDNAPKKR' A
#
# COMPACT_ATOMS: atom_id res chain seq x y z
N MET A 1 -11.53 4.79 -0.43
CA MET A 1 -10.92 3.77 -1.33
C MET A 1 -10.41 2.60 -0.51
N THR A 2 -10.37 1.40 -1.10
CA THR A 2 -9.96 0.18 -0.38
C THR A 2 -8.90 -0.58 -1.18
N TYR A 3 -7.83 -1.00 -0.52
CA TYR A 3 -6.75 -1.78 -1.12
C TYR A 3 -6.43 -3.01 -0.27
N GLN A 4 -6.06 -4.11 -0.90
CA GLN A 4 -5.39 -5.23 -0.23
C GLN A 4 -3.92 -5.17 -0.58
N ILE A 5 -3.06 -5.12 0.44
CA ILE A 5 -1.61 -5.05 0.27
C ILE A 5 -0.93 -6.22 0.98
N THR A 6 0.29 -6.53 0.56
CA THR A 6 1.15 -7.50 1.21
C THR A 6 2.61 -7.04 1.17
N ASP A 7 3.33 -7.31 2.25
CA ASP A 7 4.79 -7.16 2.32
C ASP A 7 5.53 -8.48 2.05
N GLY A 8 4.79 -9.57 1.80
CA GLY A 8 5.30 -10.93 1.64
C GLY A 8 5.30 -11.77 2.93
N THR A 9 5.05 -11.15 4.09
CA THR A 9 4.91 -11.84 5.38
C THR A 9 3.45 -11.90 5.81
N TYR A 10 2.75 -10.78 5.67
CA TYR A 10 1.32 -10.67 5.99
C TYR A 10 0.59 -9.85 4.93
N SER A 11 -0.72 -9.95 4.93
CA SER A 11 -1.60 -9.18 4.06
C SER A 11 -2.61 -8.44 4.91
N VAL A 12 -2.80 -7.15 4.64
CA VAL A 12 -3.72 -6.30 5.40
C VAL A 12 -4.65 -5.53 4.47
N LEU A 13 -5.88 -5.34 4.90
CA LEU A 13 -6.83 -4.46 4.23
C LEU A 13 -6.54 -3.02 4.62
N VAL A 14 -6.46 -2.15 3.62
CA VAL A 14 -6.25 -0.70 3.80
C VAL A 14 -7.53 0.00 3.40
N LYS A 15 -8.11 0.79 4.32
CA LYS A 15 -9.29 1.61 4.05
C LYS A 15 -8.94 3.09 4.21
N ILE A 16 -9.11 3.85 3.13
CA ILE A 16 -8.93 5.29 3.07
C ILE A 16 -10.30 5.95 3.09
N PHE A 17 -10.56 6.74 4.13
CA PHE A 17 -11.76 7.56 4.27
C PHE A 17 -11.34 9.03 4.25
N ASP A 18 -11.70 9.75 3.19
CA ASP A 18 -11.52 11.20 3.11
C ASP A 18 -12.64 11.79 2.23
N SER A 19 -12.72 13.12 2.17
CA SER A 19 -13.68 13.78 1.28
C SER A 19 -13.38 13.48 -0.19
N THR A 20 -14.42 13.44 -1.02
CA THR A 20 -14.31 13.19 -2.47
C THR A 20 -13.31 14.14 -3.13
N GLU A 21 -13.37 15.43 -2.79
CA GLU A 21 -12.45 16.45 -3.31
C GLU A 21 -10.98 16.17 -2.98
N LYS A 22 -10.68 15.65 -1.79
CA LYS A 22 -9.31 15.33 -1.39
C LYS A 22 -8.82 14.05 -2.07
N ILE A 23 -9.70 13.07 -2.24
CA ILE A 23 -9.40 11.83 -2.96
C ILE A 23 -9.04 12.13 -4.43
N GLU A 24 -9.74 13.05 -5.08
CA GLU A 24 -9.45 13.45 -6.46
C GLU A 24 -8.12 14.22 -6.59
N LYS A 25 -7.80 15.09 -5.61
CA LYS A 25 -6.56 15.88 -5.58
C LYS A 25 -5.32 15.05 -5.26
N LEU A 26 -5.48 13.95 -4.54
CA LEU A 26 -4.39 13.04 -4.21
C LEU A 26 -4.18 12.04 -5.35
N PRO A 27 -2.92 11.66 -5.68
CA PRO A 27 -2.61 10.79 -6.81
C PRO A 27 -2.94 9.31 -6.52
N PHE A 28 -4.05 9.01 -5.85
CA PHE A 28 -4.47 7.63 -5.57
C PHE A 28 -4.76 6.85 -6.85
N HIS A 29 -5.07 7.53 -7.95
CA HIS A 29 -5.25 6.98 -9.31
C HIS A 29 -3.98 6.30 -9.85
N GLU A 30 -2.80 6.72 -9.36
CA GLU A 30 -1.51 6.15 -9.74
C GLU A 30 -1.23 4.83 -9.04
N ILE A 31 -1.95 4.54 -7.94
CA ILE A 31 -1.83 3.29 -7.19
C ILE A 31 -2.56 2.20 -7.96
N LYS A 32 -1.79 1.33 -8.61
CA LYS A 32 -2.29 0.18 -9.38
C LYS A 32 -1.76 -1.12 -8.79
N LYS A 33 -2.34 -2.25 -9.22
CA LYS A 33 -1.82 -3.57 -8.88
C LYS A 33 -0.35 -3.66 -9.33
N GLY A 34 0.54 -4.05 -8.41
CA GLY A 34 1.98 -4.12 -8.64
C GLY A 34 2.77 -2.88 -8.18
N SER A 35 2.11 -1.78 -7.83
CA SER A 35 2.75 -0.65 -7.17
C SER A 35 3.26 -1.06 -5.78
N THR A 36 4.41 -0.53 -5.37
CA THR A 36 4.93 -0.70 -4.01
C THR A 36 4.66 0.59 -3.23
N LEU A 37 4.13 0.44 -2.03
CA LEU A 37 3.67 1.56 -1.21
C LEU A 37 4.45 1.57 0.11
N LEU A 38 4.83 2.76 0.56
CA LEU A 38 5.24 3.02 1.93
C LEU A 38 4.09 3.78 2.60
N MET A 39 3.60 3.27 3.73
CA MET A 39 2.45 3.84 4.42
C MET A 39 2.69 3.95 5.91
N ILE A 40 2.17 5.03 6.48
CA ILE A 40 2.16 5.27 7.92
C ILE A 40 0.70 5.44 8.33
N GLY A 41 0.32 4.83 9.44
CA GLY A 41 -1.04 4.91 9.95
C GLY A 41 -1.27 3.96 11.11
N ARG A 42 -2.54 3.67 11.37
CA ARG A 42 -2.97 2.89 12.52
C ARG A 42 -3.68 1.62 12.07
N ILE A 43 -3.40 0.52 12.74
CA ILE A 43 -4.19 -0.71 12.59
C ILE A 43 -5.28 -0.68 13.66
N SER A 44 -6.52 -0.92 13.24
CA SER A 44 -7.66 -1.04 14.14
C SER A 44 -8.56 -2.16 13.65
N TYR A 45 -9.15 -2.91 14.58
CA TYR A 45 -10.16 -3.90 14.24
C TYR A 45 -11.40 -3.20 13.66
N ASP A 46 -11.86 -3.68 12.51
CA ASP A 46 -13.06 -3.19 11.84
C ASP A 46 -14.18 -4.21 12.02
N GLU A 47 -15.21 -3.85 12.79
CA GLU A 47 -16.31 -4.76 13.14
C GLU A 47 -17.13 -5.23 11.93
N PHE A 48 -17.22 -4.40 10.89
CA PHE A 48 -17.97 -4.73 9.68
C PHE A 48 -17.20 -5.71 8.81
N ALA A 49 -15.90 -5.48 8.60
CA ALA A 49 -15.03 -6.40 7.86
C ALA A 49 -14.61 -7.63 8.68
N ARG A 50 -14.78 -7.58 10.01
CA ARG A 50 -14.38 -8.60 10.98
C ARG A 50 -12.89 -8.95 10.93
N GLU A 51 -12.06 -7.98 10.59
CA GLU A 51 -10.60 -8.13 10.45
C GLU A 51 -9.86 -6.86 10.87
N ASP A 52 -8.55 -6.98 11.07
CA ASP A 52 -7.67 -5.85 11.32
C ASP A 52 -7.47 -5.04 10.04
N VAL A 53 -7.81 -3.75 10.11
CA VAL A 53 -7.74 -2.82 8.97
C VAL A 53 -6.72 -1.73 9.25
N MET A 54 -5.85 -1.51 8.28
CA MET A 54 -4.91 -0.38 8.23
C MET A 54 -5.65 0.88 7.78
N LYS A 55 -5.66 1.90 8.62
CA LYS A 55 -6.12 3.26 8.31
C LYS A 55 -4.89 4.15 8.11
N PRO A 56 -4.53 4.47 6.86
CA PRO A 56 -3.32 5.22 6.57
C PRO A 56 -3.53 6.72 6.83
N GLU A 57 -2.56 7.34 7.50
CA GLU A 57 -2.43 8.79 7.65
C GLU A 57 -1.59 9.39 6.51
N SER A 58 -0.63 8.61 5.99
CA SER A 58 0.22 9.00 4.84
C SER A 58 0.52 7.80 3.95
N ILE A 59 0.56 8.04 2.63
CA ILE A 59 0.84 7.03 1.60
C ILE A 59 1.81 7.62 0.58
N VAL A 60 2.87 6.89 0.27
CA VAL A 60 3.87 7.25 -0.75
C VAL A 60 4.12 6.06 -1.67
N VAL A 61 4.11 6.30 -2.98
CA VAL A 61 4.50 5.29 -3.98
C VAL A 61 6.03 5.22 -4.03
N VAL A 62 6.58 4.03 -3.85
CA VAL A 62 8.02 3.79 -3.83
C VAL A 62 8.43 2.76 -4.88
N LYS A 63 9.70 2.77 -5.28
CA LYS A 63 10.26 1.73 -6.15
C LYS A 63 10.56 0.50 -5.31
N ARG A 64 10.10 -0.67 -5.76
CA ARG A 64 10.45 -1.96 -5.14
C ARG A 64 11.96 -2.14 -5.16
N GLN A 65 12.57 -2.43 -4.01
CA GLN A 65 13.94 -2.89 -3.95
C GLN A 65 14.00 -4.27 -4.61
N ARG A 66 14.64 -4.35 -5.78
CA ARG A 66 14.81 -5.61 -6.51
C ARG A 66 16.04 -6.32 -5.95
N LYS A 67 15.94 -7.64 -5.77
CA LYS A 67 17.13 -8.47 -5.56
C LYS A 67 17.99 -8.34 -6.81
N MET A 68 19.21 -7.83 -6.64
CA MET A 68 20.16 -7.68 -7.73
C MET A 68 20.91 -8.99 -7.93
N ASP A 69 21.01 -9.42 -9.18
CA ASP A 69 21.94 -10.48 -9.56
C ASP A 69 23.32 -9.85 -9.71
N ASN A 70 24.19 -10.13 -8.74
CA ASN A 70 25.57 -9.64 -8.74
C ASN A 70 26.55 -10.68 -9.31
N ALA A 71 26.06 -11.72 -9.99
CA ALA A 71 26.92 -12.67 -10.65
C ALA A 71 27.75 -11.97 -11.74
N PRO A 72 29.04 -12.32 -11.89
CA PRO A 72 29.87 -11.75 -12.94
C PRO A 72 29.28 -12.10 -14.31
N LYS A 73 29.14 -11.09 -15.19
CA LYS A 73 28.62 -11.27 -16.53
C LYS A 73 29.54 -12.23 -17.30
N LYS A 74 29.03 -13.41 -17.63
CA LYS A 74 29.77 -14.39 -18.44
C LYS A 74 30.07 -13.77 -19.80
N ARG A 75 31.35 -13.80 -20.18
CA ARG A 75 31.88 -13.30 -21.46
C ARG A 75 31.57 -14.28 -22.58
#